data_AF-A0A975MJ97-F1
#
_entry.id   AF-A0A975MJ97-F1
#
_cell.length_a   1.000
_cell.length_b   1.000
_cell.length_c   1.000
_cell.angle_alpha   90.00
_cell.angle_beta   90.00
_cell.angle_gamma   90.00
#
_symmetry.space_group_name_H-M   'P 1'
#
loop_
_entity.id
_entity.type
_entity.pdbx_description
1 polymer ?
#
loop_
_entity_poly.entity_id
_entity_poly.type
_entity_poly.pdbx_seq_one_letter_code
_entity_poly.pdbx_strand_id
1 'polypeptide(L)'
;MSDYDVTPEQASHGRVIPDRDLPMLAAQWLVDGYDSPLLRELASLTSREALEGKVRLADVLAELGHPIRDVDSPYEHLPWRGQWEGIWWAVDRMDRTHRPYASAQHVLEIIGDYEGLWEPGGGEALMVLLKVWDDHPDQRPAIDDEIRSHLRALQEDDVPPLTANAQHGEGRS
;
A
#
# COMPACT_ATOMS: atom_id res chain seq x y z
N MET A 1 9.93 -25.75 11.35
CA MET A 1 9.04 -25.19 10.32
C MET A 1 9.91 -24.30 9.46
N SER A 2 10.08 -24.63 8.18
CA SER A 2 10.93 -23.85 7.28
C SER A 2 10.20 -22.56 6.90
N ASP A 3 10.92 -21.45 6.70
CA ASP A 3 10.35 -20.14 6.33
C ASP A 3 9.63 -20.13 4.95
N TYR A 4 9.62 -21.27 4.24
CA TYR A 4 9.06 -21.47 2.91
C TYR A 4 7.69 -22.18 2.89
N ASP A 5 6.98 -22.24 4.02
CA ASP A 5 5.61 -22.77 4.11
C ASP A 5 4.60 -21.74 3.58
N VAL A 6 4.70 -21.43 2.29
CA VAL A 6 3.81 -20.52 1.56
C VAL A 6 3.29 -21.27 0.37
N THR A 7 1.97 -21.38 0.19
CA THR A 7 1.38 -21.99 -1.01
C THR A 7 1.25 -20.95 -2.14
N PRO A 8 1.10 -21.37 -3.42
CA PRO A 8 0.83 -20.45 -4.52
C PRO A 8 -0.41 -19.57 -4.28
N GLU A 9 -1.45 -20.13 -3.67
CA GLU A 9 -2.64 -19.38 -3.26
C GLU A 9 -2.32 -18.33 -2.19
N GLN A 10 -1.50 -18.63 -1.19
CA GLN A 10 -1.11 -17.63 -0.19
C GLN A 10 -0.22 -16.53 -0.78
N ALA A 11 0.65 -16.88 -1.73
CA ALA A 11 1.48 -15.93 -2.45
C ALA A 11 0.65 -14.97 -3.33
N SER A 12 -0.45 -15.46 -3.94
CA SER A 12 -1.34 -14.62 -4.76
C SER A 12 -2.16 -13.60 -3.98
N HIS A 13 -2.24 -13.72 -2.65
CA HIS A 13 -2.89 -12.78 -1.74
C HIS A 13 -1.95 -11.69 -1.19
N GLY A 14 -0.78 -11.48 -1.81
CA GLY A 14 0.11 -10.34 -1.49
C GLY A 14 1.07 -10.57 -0.33
N ARG A 15 1.40 -11.83 -0.01
CA ARG A 15 2.47 -12.13 0.95
C ARG A 15 3.82 -11.72 0.34
N VAL A 16 4.52 -10.83 1.02
CA VAL A 16 5.86 -10.37 0.59
C VAL A 16 6.86 -11.51 0.71
N ILE A 17 7.40 -11.94 -0.43
CA ILE A 17 8.47 -12.94 -0.54
C ILE A 17 9.67 -12.23 -1.15
N PRO A 18 10.86 -12.26 -0.52
CA PRO A 18 12.04 -11.64 -1.12
C PRO A 18 12.41 -12.32 -2.45
N ASP A 19 12.73 -11.54 -3.48
CA ASP A 19 13.03 -12.09 -4.81
C ASP A 19 14.16 -13.12 -4.81
N ARG A 20 15.17 -12.94 -3.95
CA ARG A 20 16.30 -13.87 -3.78
C ARG A 20 15.89 -15.29 -3.34
N ASP A 21 14.71 -15.40 -2.71
CA ASP A 21 14.16 -16.60 -2.10
C ASP A 21 13.19 -17.34 -3.04
N LEU A 22 12.80 -16.72 -4.16
CA LEU A 22 11.86 -17.27 -5.14
C LEU A 22 12.30 -18.60 -5.76
N PRO A 23 13.60 -18.85 -6.10
CA PRO A 23 13.99 -20.14 -6.66
C PRO A 23 13.80 -21.30 -5.68
N MET A 24 14.06 -21.05 -4.39
CA MET A 24 13.88 -22.05 -3.34
C MET A 24 12.39 -22.34 -3.11
N LEU A 25 11.56 -21.30 -3.11
CA LEU A 25 10.11 -21.44 -3.00
C LEU A 25 9.52 -22.20 -4.21
N ALA A 26 9.99 -21.88 -5.42
CA ALA A 26 9.57 -22.57 -6.63
C ALA A 26 9.95 -24.06 -6.62
N ALA A 27 11.15 -24.40 -6.14
CA ALA A 27 11.56 -25.79 -5.95
C ALA A 27 10.66 -26.51 -4.93
N GLN A 28 10.26 -25.84 -3.85
CA GLN A 28 9.33 -26.40 -2.87
C GLN A 28 7.94 -26.66 -3.49
N TRP A 29 7.41 -25.73 -4.28
CA TRP A 29 6.13 -25.93 -4.97
C TRP A 29 6.15 -27.10 -5.96
N LEU A 30 7.27 -27.30 -6.66
CA LEU A 30 7.45 -28.50 -7.50
C LEU A 30 7.40 -29.79 -6.68
N VAL A 31 7.98 -29.79 -5.47
CA VAL A 31 7.92 -30.93 -4.54
C VAL A 31 6.49 -31.14 -4.02
N ASP A 32 5.75 -30.07 -3.79
CA ASP A 32 4.37 -30.10 -3.29
C ASP A 32 3.34 -30.49 -4.37
N GLY A 33 3.79 -30.68 -5.63
CA GLY A 33 2.99 -31.19 -6.73
C GLY A 33 2.43 -30.13 -7.67
N TYR A 34 2.79 -28.86 -7.51
CA TYR A 34 2.52 -27.82 -8.49
C TYR A 34 3.49 -27.93 -9.66
N ASP A 35 3.04 -27.65 -10.88
CA ASP A 35 3.89 -27.77 -12.05
C ASP A 35 3.46 -26.80 -13.14
N SER A 36 4.42 -26.02 -13.63
CA SER A 36 4.26 -25.17 -14.82
C SER A 36 5.63 -24.91 -15.46
N PRO A 37 5.68 -24.56 -16.75
CA PRO A 37 6.93 -24.19 -17.41
C PRO A 37 7.68 -23.07 -16.69
N LEU A 38 7.00 -21.97 -16.35
CA LEU A 38 7.63 -20.84 -15.66
C LEU A 38 8.03 -21.20 -14.23
N LEU A 39 7.29 -22.09 -13.55
CA LEU A 39 7.67 -22.57 -12.22
C LEU A 39 9.01 -23.33 -12.26
N ARG A 40 9.21 -24.19 -13.26
CA ARG A 40 10.48 -24.90 -13.46
C ARG A 40 11.62 -23.96 -13.81
N GLU A 41 11.34 -22.96 -14.64
CA GLU A 41 12.31 -21.93 -14.99
C GLU A 41 12.73 -21.15 -13.75
N LEU A 42 11.78 -20.67 -12.95
CA LEU A 42 12.03 -19.95 -11.70
C LEU A 42 12.85 -20.81 -10.71
N ALA A 43 12.53 -22.10 -10.56
CA ALA A 43 13.26 -23.02 -9.70
C ALA A 43 14.71 -23.30 -10.16
N SER A 44 14.99 -23.08 -11.45
CA SER A 44 16.34 -23.26 -12.02
C SER A 44 17.23 -22.02 -11.87
N LEU A 45 16.66 -20.88 -11.50
CA LEU A 45 17.41 -19.63 -11.36
C LEU A 45 18.31 -19.64 -10.12
N THR A 46 19.44 -18.94 -10.23
CA THR A 46 20.17 -18.52 -9.03
C THR A 46 19.46 -17.35 -8.34
N SER A 47 19.70 -17.14 -7.04
CA SER A 47 19.14 -15.98 -6.31
C SER A 47 19.48 -14.63 -6.95
N ARG A 48 20.64 -14.53 -7.63
CA ARG A 48 21.02 -13.33 -8.38
C ARG A 48 20.14 -13.10 -9.59
N GLU A 49 19.85 -14.16 -10.34
CA GLU A 49 19.00 -14.08 -11.54
C GLU A 49 17.54 -13.82 -11.20
N ALA A 50 17.08 -14.30 -10.05
CA ALA A 50 15.78 -13.96 -9.51
C ALA A 50 15.70 -12.47 -9.13
N LEU A 51 16.73 -11.91 -8.49
CA LEU A 51 16.82 -10.46 -8.21
C LEU A 51 16.90 -9.60 -9.48
N GLU A 52 17.47 -10.13 -10.56
CA GLU A 52 17.49 -9.49 -11.88
C GLU A 52 16.12 -9.57 -12.58
N GLY A 53 15.13 -10.26 -11.99
CA GLY A 53 13.76 -10.32 -12.47
C GLY A 53 13.58 -11.15 -13.74
N LYS A 54 14.45 -12.14 -14.01
CA LYS A 54 14.39 -12.96 -15.23
C LYS A 54 13.07 -13.71 -15.39
N VAL A 55 12.46 -14.12 -14.27
CA VAL A 55 11.10 -14.67 -14.22
C VAL A 55 10.35 -13.96 -13.10
N ARG A 56 9.15 -13.47 -13.37
CA ARG A 56 8.32 -12.77 -12.38
C ARG A 56 7.42 -13.78 -11.66
N LEU A 57 7.32 -13.64 -10.34
CA LEU A 57 6.40 -14.46 -9.53
C LEU A 57 4.94 -14.33 -10.01
N ALA A 58 4.53 -13.15 -10.47
CA ALA A 58 3.20 -12.90 -11.01
C ALA A 58 2.85 -13.83 -12.20
N ASP A 59 3.80 -14.01 -13.12
CA ASP A 59 3.61 -14.84 -14.32
C ASP A 59 3.53 -16.33 -13.95
N VAL A 60 4.36 -16.78 -13.02
CA VAL A 60 4.31 -18.16 -12.47
C VAL A 60 2.96 -18.44 -11.80
N LEU A 61 2.49 -17.50 -10.97
CA LEU A 61 1.23 -17.62 -10.26
C LEU A 61 0.03 -17.64 -11.22
N ALA A 62 0.07 -16.85 -12.29
CA ALA A 62 -0.94 -16.88 -13.34
C ALA A 62 -1.00 -18.25 -14.06
N GLU A 63 0.14 -18.87 -14.37
CA GLU A 63 0.18 -20.22 -14.97
C GLU A 63 -0.38 -21.29 -14.03
N LEU A 64 -0.15 -21.16 -12.72
CA LEU A 64 -0.65 -22.08 -11.70
C LEU A 64 -2.14 -21.90 -11.41
N GLY A 65 -2.84 -20.99 -12.09
CA GLY A 65 -4.26 -20.71 -11.87
C GLY A 65 -4.53 -19.90 -10.60
N HIS A 66 -3.49 -19.32 -10.01
CA HIS A 66 -3.56 -18.43 -8.86
C HIS A 66 -3.00 -17.06 -9.24
N PRO A 67 -3.48 -16.39 -10.31
CA PRO A 67 -2.96 -15.09 -10.68
C PRO A 67 -2.95 -14.22 -9.43
N ILE A 68 -1.87 -13.45 -9.23
CA ILE A 68 -1.90 -12.40 -8.22
C ILE A 68 -3.20 -11.67 -8.52
N ARG A 69 -4.09 -11.64 -7.53
CA ARG A 69 -5.16 -10.67 -7.58
C ARG A 69 -4.38 -9.39 -7.43
N ASP A 70 -3.99 -8.81 -8.56
CA ASP A 70 -3.88 -7.38 -8.62
C ASP A 70 -5.17 -6.98 -7.93
N VAL A 71 -5.00 -6.28 -6.81
CA VAL A 71 -5.99 -5.28 -6.53
C VAL A 71 -5.81 -4.32 -7.70
N ASP A 72 -6.31 -4.71 -8.88
CA ASP A 72 -6.97 -3.90 -9.86
C ASP A 72 -8.12 -3.30 -9.06
N SER A 73 -7.74 -2.43 -8.13
CA SER A 73 -8.54 -1.31 -7.79
C SER A 73 -8.76 -0.68 -9.16
N PRO A 74 -10.00 -0.56 -9.64
CA PRO A 74 -10.30 0.01 -10.95
C PRO A 74 -9.97 1.52 -11.01
N TYR A 75 -8.99 1.96 -10.23
CA TYR A 75 -8.65 3.30 -9.82
C TYR A 75 -7.15 3.60 -10.00
N GLU A 76 -6.30 2.63 -10.38
CA GLU A 76 -4.88 2.91 -10.77
C GLU A 76 -4.77 3.96 -11.89
N HIS A 77 -5.80 4.07 -12.73
CA HIS A 77 -5.90 5.03 -13.83
C HIS A 77 -6.56 6.37 -13.42
N LEU A 78 -6.90 6.53 -12.14
CA LEU A 78 -7.45 7.75 -11.55
C LEU A 78 -6.51 8.21 -10.43
N PRO A 79 -5.48 9.01 -10.72
CA PRO A 79 -4.43 9.37 -9.75
C PRO A 79 -4.96 9.98 -8.45
N TRP A 80 -6.13 10.63 -8.50
CA TRP A 80 -6.81 11.21 -7.35
C TRP A 80 -7.50 10.15 -6.47
N ARG A 81 -7.97 9.03 -7.05
CA ARG A 81 -8.70 8.00 -6.33
C ARG A 81 -7.79 7.04 -5.56
N GLY A 82 -6.57 6.82 -6.03
CA GLY A 82 -5.51 6.18 -5.24
C GLY A 82 -5.15 6.96 -3.97
N GLN A 83 -5.32 8.29 -3.96
CA GLN A 83 -5.07 9.11 -2.76
C GLN A 83 -6.21 8.98 -1.75
N TRP A 84 -7.45 8.93 -2.23
CA TRP A 84 -8.58 8.57 -1.38
C TRP A 84 -8.42 7.16 -0.78
N GLU A 85 -7.95 6.18 -1.56
CA GLU A 85 -7.66 4.85 -1.02
C GLU A 85 -6.56 4.86 0.05
N GLY A 86 -5.51 5.67 -0.12
CA GLY A 86 -4.48 5.86 0.90
C GLY A 86 -5.04 6.43 2.21
N ILE A 87 -5.88 7.47 2.10
CA ILE A 87 -6.56 8.09 3.25
C ILE A 87 -7.51 7.08 3.91
N TRP A 88 -8.33 6.38 3.12
CA TRP A 88 -9.25 5.35 3.60
C TRP A 88 -8.50 4.21 4.32
N TRP A 89 -7.38 3.75 3.77
CA TRP A 89 -6.53 2.74 4.41
C TRP A 89 -5.94 3.24 5.73
N ALA A 90 -5.54 4.52 5.80
CA ALA A 90 -5.07 5.12 7.04
C ALA A 90 -6.16 5.10 8.12
N VAL A 91 -7.41 5.39 7.74
CA VAL A 91 -8.59 5.36 8.62
C VAL A 91 -8.93 3.92 9.05
N ASP A 92 -9.00 2.96 8.13
CA ASP A 92 -9.25 1.55 8.47
C ASP A 92 -8.14 0.98 9.37
N ARG A 93 -6.87 1.31 9.08
CA ARG A 93 -5.73 0.91 9.90
C ARG A 93 -5.78 1.55 11.29
N MET A 94 -6.21 2.80 11.41
CA MET A 94 -6.42 3.46 12.70
C MET A 94 -7.41 2.65 13.55
N ASP A 95 -8.54 2.26 12.96
CA ASP A 95 -9.61 1.56 13.66
C ASP A 95 -9.18 0.14 14.08
N ARG A 96 -8.38 -0.55 13.26
CA ARG A 96 -7.83 -1.87 13.61
C ARG A 96 -6.74 -1.81 14.67
N THR A 97 -5.84 -0.83 14.58
CA THR A 97 -4.61 -0.79 15.40
C THR A 97 -4.70 0.14 16.59
N HIS A 98 -5.76 0.95 16.68
CA HIS A 98 -5.97 1.99 17.69
C HIS A 98 -4.79 2.98 17.74
N ARG A 99 -4.30 3.42 16.57
CA ARG A 99 -3.18 4.37 16.45
C ARG A 99 -3.56 5.66 15.69
N PRO A 100 -4.32 6.58 16.30
CA PRO A 100 -4.80 7.80 15.63
C PRO A 100 -3.66 8.71 15.16
N TYR A 101 -2.64 8.95 16.00
CA TYR A 101 -1.48 9.77 15.64
C TYR A 101 -0.77 9.28 14.38
N ALA A 102 -0.44 7.99 14.30
CA ALA A 102 0.27 7.42 13.15
C ALA A 102 -0.56 7.48 11.86
N SER A 103 -1.87 7.28 11.95
CA SER A 103 -2.76 7.43 10.80
C SER A 103 -2.89 8.88 10.35
N ALA A 104 -2.95 9.83 11.29
CA ALA A 104 -2.96 11.26 10.97
C ALA A 104 -1.66 11.73 10.30
N GLN A 105 -0.50 11.23 10.74
CA GLN A 105 0.77 11.49 10.05
C GLN A 105 0.75 10.97 8.61
N HIS A 106 0.26 9.75 8.40
CA HIS A 106 0.17 9.18 7.06
C HIS A 106 -0.78 9.98 6.15
N VAL A 107 -1.90 10.46 6.69
CA VAL A 107 -2.82 11.34 5.96
C VAL A 107 -2.16 12.67 5.62
N LEU A 108 -1.37 13.27 6.54
CA LEU A 108 -0.60 14.49 6.28
C LEU A 108 0.44 14.31 5.16
N GLU A 109 1.12 13.16 5.10
CA GLU A 109 2.03 12.82 4.00
C GLU A 109 1.27 12.81 2.67
N ILE A 110 0.14 12.10 2.60
CA ILE A 110 -0.67 12.01 1.39
C ILE A 110 -1.17 13.39 0.94
N ILE A 111 -1.77 14.19 1.82
CA ILE A 111 -2.36 15.48 1.42
C ILE A 111 -1.31 16.58 1.20
N GLY A 112 -0.13 16.45 1.81
CA GLY A 112 1.00 17.37 1.62
C GLY A 112 1.70 17.20 0.27
N ASP A 113 1.66 15.99 -0.29
CA ASP A 113 2.28 15.67 -1.58
C ASP A 113 1.48 16.18 -2.80
N TYR A 114 0.24 16.68 -2.60
CA TYR A 114 -0.64 17.11 -3.69
C TYR A 114 -1.25 18.49 -3.50
N GLU A 115 -1.06 19.35 -4.52
CA GLU A 115 -1.69 20.66 -4.60
C GLU A 115 -3.22 20.52 -4.69
N GLY A 116 -3.93 21.22 -3.80
CA GLY A 116 -5.40 21.20 -3.74
C GLY A 116 -6.02 20.19 -2.77
N LEU A 117 -5.22 19.30 -2.15
CA LEU A 117 -5.71 18.36 -1.12
C LEU A 117 -5.49 18.86 0.32
N TRP A 118 -4.67 19.88 0.51
CA TRP A 118 -4.35 20.38 1.86
C TRP A 118 -5.57 20.88 2.63
N GLU A 119 -6.39 21.74 2.01
CA GLU A 119 -7.59 22.29 2.67
C GLU A 119 -8.70 21.23 2.82
N PRO A 120 -9.08 20.45 1.77
CA PRO A 120 -10.12 19.43 1.90
C PRO A 120 -9.72 18.28 2.84
N GLY A 121 -8.44 17.90 2.84
CA GLY A 121 -7.88 16.91 3.75
C GLY A 121 -7.68 17.39 5.18
N GLY A 122 -8.03 18.64 5.49
CA GLY A 122 -7.94 19.20 6.83
C GLY A 122 -6.51 19.35 7.36
N GLY A 123 -5.52 19.54 6.49
CA GLY A 123 -4.10 19.51 6.85
C GLY A 123 -3.71 20.47 7.98
N GLU A 124 -4.26 21.69 7.97
CA GLU A 124 -4.03 22.66 9.05
C GLU A 124 -4.57 22.15 10.40
N ALA A 125 -5.78 21.58 10.40
CA ALA A 125 -6.40 21.05 11.62
C ALA A 125 -5.64 19.83 12.15
N LEU A 126 -5.19 18.92 11.27
CA LEU A 126 -4.37 17.77 11.63
C LEU A 126 -3.02 18.19 12.21
N MET A 127 -2.32 19.16 11.61
CA MET A 127 -1.07 19.68 12.16
C MET A 127 -1.25 20.27 13.57
N VAL A 128 -2.34 21.02 13.80
CA VAL A 128 -2.66 21.55 15.13
C VAL A 128 -2.91 20.42 16.12
N LEU A 129 -3.72 19.41 15.76
CA LEU A 129 -4.00 18.27 16.63
C LEU A 129 -2.73 17.49 16.99
N LEU A 130 -1.86 17.19 16.02
CA LEU A 130 -0.61 16.47 16.29
C LEU A 130 0.35 17.29 17.17
N LYS A 131 0.42 18.61 16.95
CA LYS A 131 1.22 19.49 17.80
C LYS A 131 0.71 19.51 19.25
N VAL A 132 -0.60 19.64 19.45
CA VAL A 132 -1.20 19.59 20.80
C VAL A 132 -0.99 18.21 21.43
N TRP A 133 -1.05 17.14 20.65
CA TRP A 133 -0.77 15.78 21.12
C TRP A 133 0.67 15.60 21.62
N ASP A 134 1.64 16.24 20.94
CA ASP A 134 3.05 16.25 21.34
C ASP A 134 3.29 17.13 22.59
N ASP A 135 2.67 18.30 22.63
CA ASP A 135 2.83 19.29 23.71
C ASP A 135 2.11 18.89 25.02
N HIS A 136 1.05 18.08 24.95
CA HIS A 136 0.20 17.72 26.10
C HIS A 136 0.00 16.20 26.27
N PRO A 137 0.99 15.47 26.82
CA PRO A 137 0.92 14.02 27.01
C PRO A 137 -0.27 13.53 27.85
N ASP A 138 -0.73 14.35 28.80
CA ASP A 138 -1.88 14.10 29.68
C ASP A 138 -3.23 14.15 28.96
N GLN A 139 -3.31 14.86 27.83
CA GLN A 139 -4.53 15.05 27.05
C GLN A 139 -4.63 14.13 25.83
N ARG A 140 -3.60 13.31 25.58
CA ARG A 140 -3.53 12.42 24.41
C ARG A 140 -4.77 11.56 24.17
N PRO A 141 -5.42 10.95 25.18
CA PRO A 141 -6.62 10.18 24.93
C PRO A 141 -7.77 11.01 24.32
N ALA A 142 -7.94 12.25 24.78
CA ALA A 142 -8.96 13.15 24.23
C ALA A 142 -8.59 13.62 22.82
N ILE A 143 -7.31 13.95 22.60
CA ILE A 143 -6.82 14.38 21.28
C ILE A 143 -6.86 13.23 20.27
N ASP A 144 -6.60 12.00 20.70
CA ASP A 144 -6.74 10.78 19.88
C ASP A 144 -8.19 10.59 19.41
N ASP A 145 -9.17 10.92 20.25
CA ASP A 145 -10.59 10.90 19.88
C ASP A 145 -10.94 12.00 18.87
N GLU A 146 -10.37 13.20 19.04
CA GLU A 146 -10.52 14.29 18.07
C GLU A 146 -9.89 13.95 16.71
N ILE A 147 -8.68 13.37 16.70
CA ILE A 147 -8.03 12.89 15.49
C ILE A 147 -8.91 11.83 14.82
N ARG A 148 -9.44 10.86 15.58
CA ARG A 148 -10.32 9.83 15.03
C ARG A 148 -11.58 10.42 14.41
N SER A 149 -12.19 11.39 15.09
CA SER A 149 -13.37 12.08 14.58
C SER A 149 -13.06 12.85 13.29
N HIS A 150 -11.92 13.53 13.24
CA HIS A 150 -11.48 14.28 12.06
C HIS A 150 -11.26 13.34 10.87
N LEU A 151 -10.46 12.30 11.06
CA LEU A 151 -10.11 11.36 9.99
C LEU A 151 -11.33 10.59 9.45
N ARG A 152 -12.31 10.25 10.30
CA ARG A 152 -13.56 9.59 9.87
C ARG A 152 -14.54 10.53 9.17
N ALA A 153 -14.36 11.84 9.31
CA ALA A 153 -15.21 12.83 8.66
C ALA A 153 -14.79 13.11 7.21
N LEU A 154 -13.56 12.76 6.83
CA LEU A 154 -13.08 12.83 5.44
C LEU A 154 -13.95 11.97 4.53
N GLN A 155 -14.20 12.44 3.32
CA GLN A 155 -15.02 11.78 2.30
C GLN A 155 -14.30 11.72 0.95
N GLU A 156 -14.70 10.77 0.11
CA GLU A 156 -14.17 10.62 -1.25
C GLU A 156 -14.34 11.92 -2.05
N ASP A 157 -15.45 12.62 -1.83
CA ASP A 157 -15.77 13.89 -2.48
C ASP A 157 -14.87 15.06 -2.04
N ASP A 158 -14.15 14.91 -0.92
CA ASP A 158 -13.15 15.89 -0.48
C ASP A 158 -11.86 15.80 -1.30
N VAL A 159 -11.66 14.71 -2.07
CA VAL A 159 -10.53 14.58 -2.98
C VAL A 159 -10.97 15.02 -4.37
N PRO A 160 -10.75 16.29 -4.77
CA PRO A 160 -11.14 16.75 -6.08
C PRO A 160 -10.55 15.86 -7.17
N PRO A 161 -11.34 15.46 -8.19
CA PRO A 161 -10.78 14.81 -9.35
C PRO A 161 -9.74 15.78 -9.95
N LEU A 162 -8.48 15.36 -9.97
CA LEU A 162 -7.41 16.12 -10.61
C LEU A 162 -7.82 16.32 -12.07
N THR A 163 -8.45 17.45 -12.39
CA THR A 163 -8.65 17.86 -13.77
C THR A 163 -7.26 17.95 -14.38
N ALA A 164 -7.08 17.38 -15.58
CA ALA A 164 -5.80 17.12 -16.26
C ALA A 164 -4.86 18.33 -16.49
N ASN A 165 -5.12 19.49 -15.89
CA ASN A 165 -4.34 20.71 -16.02
C ASN A 165 -3.31 20.94 -14.91
N ALA A 166 -3.18 20.08 -13.90
CA ALA A 166 -2.14 20.23 -12.87
C ALA A 166 -0.75 19.71 -13.29
N GLN A 167 -0.58 19.19 -14.51
CA GLN A 167 0.71 18.65 -14.99
C GLN A 167 1.61 19.66 -15.74
N HIS A 168 1.23 20.93 -15.88
CA HIS A 168 2.08 21.96 -16.50
C HIS A 168 2.46 23.06 -15.52
N GLY A 169 3.31 22.71 -14.55
CA GLY A 169 4.25 23.66 -13.95
C GLY A 169 5.45 23.88 -14.88
N GLU A 170 5.21 24.34 -16.12
CA GLU A 170 6.28 24.78 -17.01
C GLU A 170 6.73 26.20 -16.64
N GLY A 171 8.02 26.32 -16.29
CA GLY A 171 8.84 27.46 -16.67
C GLY A 171 8.62 28.77 -15.91
N ARG A 172 9.30 28.92 -14.77
CA ARG A 172 9.79 30.25 -14.39
C ARG A 172 10.87 30.67 -15.40
N SER A 173 10.62 31.74 -16.13
CA SER A 173 11.63 32.70 -16.61
C SER A 173 11.34 34.05 -15.99
#